data_AF-A0A3D4CP21-F1
#
_entry.id   AF-A0A3D4CP21-F1
#
_cell.length_a   1.000
_cell.length_b   1.000
_cell.length_c   1.000
_cell.angle_alpha   90.00
_cell.angle_beta   90.00
_cell.angle_gamma   90.00
#
_symmetry.space_group_name_H-M   'P 1'
#
loop_
_entity.id
_entity.type
_entity.pdbx_description
1 polymer ?
#
loop_
_entity_poly.entity_id
_entity_poly.type
_entity_poly.pdbx_seq_one_letter_code
_entity_poly.pdbx_strand_id
1 'polypeptide(L)'
;MNIADFLTPYQKNDDTSYHPEQLGAIIQPFNDEVFIEDYDLALIGVEEDRGNPKNSGCKNAPDTIREELYKLFSPLEQELSILDLGNIKAGFQTSDTYFALQETIIQLLKKNVIPIILGGTQDLTYANFTAYQKLEQVVNLVAIDNQLNIGYLPEEELNANNYLTHIILHQPNFLFNFSNVGYQSYFVAQEEIELMNKLFFDAYRLGRVQQAMEETEPIVRNADIVSFDISAVRYSDAFANGNAVPNGLWGNEACQIARYAGLSDKVSSFGLYEYNPKLDKQNVTAQLASQIIWYFIEGFYNRKKDYPVSDISGYLKYIVHLDDGKELNFYKSDKSERWWMEVPYPEHKEIKFKRHLLIPCTYKDYQTACNNEMPDRWWKTYLKLQ
;
A
#
# COMPACT_ATOMS: atom_id res chain seq x y z
N MET A 1 7.12 22.90 -11.09
CA MET A 1 8.48 22.39 -10.82
C MET A 1 8.63 21.11 -11.62
N ASN A 2 9.78 20.88 -12.25
CA ASN A 2 10.00 19.68 -13.05
C ASN A 2 10.47 18.56 -12.11
N ILE A 3 9.83 17.39 -12.10
CA ILE A 3 10.27 16.28 -11.24
C ILE A 3 11.66 15.78 -11.63
N ALA A 4 12.08 15.99 -12.88
CA ALA A 4 13.44 15.67 -13.33
C ALA A 4 14.52 16.37 -12.48
N ASP A 5 14.20 17.50 -11.85
CA ASP A 5 15.13 18.24 -10.97
C ASP A 5 15.48 17.45 -9.70
N PHE A 6 14.64 16.50 -9.28
CA PHE A 6 14.84 15.66 -8.09
C PHE A 6 15.44 14.29 -8.40
N LEU A 7 15.34 13.86 -9.65
CA LEU A 7 15.57 12.48 -10.05
C LEU A 7 17.00 12.28 -10.54
N THR A 8 17.53 11.10 -10.22
CA THR A 8 18.75 10.60 -10.83
C THR A 8 18.50 9.24 -11.44
N PRO A 9 18.78 9.05 -12.75
CA PRO A 9 18.51 7.79 -13.41
C PRO A 9 19.22 6.62 -12.72
N TYR A 10 18.52 5.49 -12.58
CA TYR A 10 19.16 4.24 -12.19
C TYR A 10 20.08 3.77 -13.32
N GLN A 11 21.35 3.53 -13.00
CA GLN A 11 22.32 3.02 -13.95
C GLN A 11 22.33 1.48 -13.89
N LYS A 12 21.73 0.85 -14.90
CA LYS A 12 21.84 -0.60 -15.11
C LYS A 12 23.33 -0.94 -15.28
N ASN A 13 23.75 -2.08 -14.74
CA ASN A 13 25.13 -2.54 -14.89
C ASN A 13 25.39 -2.90 -16.38
N ASP A 14 26.36 -2.23 -17.00
CA ASP A 14 26.68 -2.33 -18.44
C ASP A 14 26.98 -3.76 -18.90
N ASP A 15 27.47 -4.63 -18.01
CA ASP A 15 27.78 -6.03 -18.30
C ASP A 15 26.53 -6.95 -18.30
N THR A 16 25.37 -6.43 -17.90
CA THR A 16 24.14 -7.22 -17.73
C THR A 16 23.25 -7.11 -18.96
N SER A 17 23.29 -8.13 -19.82
CA SER A 17 22.30 -8.30 -20.88
C SER A 17 21.08 -9.03 -20.32
N TYR A 18 19.92 -8.39 -20.37
CA TYR A 18 18.64 -9.01 -20.00
C TYR A 18 18.04 -9.75 -21.19
N HIS A 19 17.42 -10.90 -20.93
CA HIS A 19 16.54 -11.56 -21.88
C HIS A 19 15.39 -10.60 -22.27
N PRO A 20 14.88 -10.60 -23.51
CA PRO A 20 13.80 -9.69 -23.94
C PRO A 20 12.53 -9.77 -23.07
N GLU A 21 12.28 -10.94 -22.47
CA GLU A 21 11.13 -11.17 -21.58
C GLU A 21 11.44 -10.87 -20.11
N GLN A 22 12.67 -10.47 -19.76
CA GLN A 22 12.99 -10.03 -18.40
C GLN A 22 12.58 -8.58 -18.19
N LEU A 23 12.16 -8.25 -16.96
CA LEU A 23 11.75 -6.90 -16.58
C LEU A 23 12.84 -5.86 -16.85
N GLY A 24 14.13 -6.24 -16.76
CA GLY A 24 15.24 -5.37 -17.11
C GLY A 24 15.30 -4.95 -18.59
N ALA A 25 14.74 -5.75 -19.50
CA ALA A 25 14.58 -5.39 -20.91
C ALA A 25 13.28 -4.61 -21.19
N ILE A 26 12.24 -4.85 -20.40
CA ILE A 26 10.89 -4.29 -20.59
C ILE A 26 10.76 -2.89 -19.95
N ILE A 27 11.25 -2.73 -18.72
CA ILE A 27 11.12 -1.49 -17.94
C ILE A 27 12.00 -0.41 -18.57
N GLN A 28 11.35 0.67 -19.01
CA GLN A 28 11.99 1.77 -19.70
C GLN A 28 12.53 2.80 -18.70
N PRO A 29 13.79 3.25 -18.85
CA PRO A 29 14.33 4.31 -18.00
C PRO A 29 13.76 5.68 -18.41
N PHE A 30 13.48 6.52 -17.42
CA PHE A 30 13.05 7.89 -17.66
C PHE A 30 14.14 8.72 -18.33
N ASN A 31 13.74 9.50 -19.32
CA ASN A 31 14.58 10.44 -20.05
C ASN A 31 13.70 11.56 -20.65
N ASP A 32 14.32 12.57 -21.26
CA ASP A 32 13.64 13.77 -21.77
C ASP A 32 12.64 13.49 -22.92
N GLU A 33 12.71 12.32 -23.56
CA GLU A 33 11.84 11.94 -24.68
C GLU A 33 10.59 11.15 -24.24
N VAL A 34 10.53 10.75 -22.96
CA VAL A 34 9.49 9.89 -22.42
C VAL A 34 8.32 10.70 -21.87
N PHE A 35 7.10 10.38 -22.30
CA PHE A 35 5.87 10.93 -21.74
C PHE A 35 5.36 10.02 -20.63
N ILE A 36 5.31 10.53 -19.40
CA ILE A 36 4.91 9.75 -18.21
C ILE A 36 3.51 9.16 -18.38
N GLU A 37 2.59 9.87 -19.00
CA GLU A 37 1.20 9.45 -19.24
C GLU A 37 1.05 8.22 -20.16
N ASP A 38 2.12 7.77 -20.81
CA ASP A 38 2.11 6.57 -21.66
C ASP A 38 2.32 5.27 -20.84
N TYR A 39 2.53 5.36 -19.53
CA TYR A 39 2.82 4.22 -18.66
C TYR A 39 1.74 4.01 -17.61
N ASP A 40 1.53 2.75 -17.25
CA ASP A 40 0.59 2.36 -16.20
C ASP A 40 1.23 2.49 -14.80
N LEU A 41 2.51 2.11 -14.68
CA LEU A 41 3.26 2.04 -13.43
C LEU A 41 4.58 2.81 -13.52
N ALA A 42 5.01 3.40 -12.41
CA ALA A 42 6.33 4.02 -12.30
C ALA A 42 7.10 3.55 -11.06
N LEU A 43 8.30 3.02 -11.24
CA LEU A 43 9.25 2.75 -10.15
C LEU A 43 9.92 4.07 -9.73
N ILE A 44 9.95 4.33 -8.42
CA ILE A 44 10.65 5.48 -7.83
C ILE A 44 11.47 5.00 -6.65
N GLY A 45 12.78 5.19 -6.70
CA GLY A 45 13.64 4.97 -5.55
C GLY A 45 13.72 6.22 -4.68
N VAL A 46 13.82 6.05 -3.37
CA VAL A 46 14.00 7.18 -2.45
C VAL A 46 15.18 6.89 -1.53
N GLU A 47 16.25 7.66 -1.68
CA GLU A 47 17.51 7.45 -0.97
C GLU A 47 17.51 8.11 0.42
N GLU A 48 16.46 7.88 1.22
CA GLU A 48 16.27 8.47 2.54
C GLU A 48 16.19 7.41 3.64
N ASP A 49 17.09 7.48 4.63
CA ASP A 49 17.12 6.55 5.77
C ASP A 49 17.24 7.24 7.14
N ARG A 50 17.20 8.57 7.19
CA ARG A 50 17.31 9.32 8.45
C ARG A 50 16.10 9.13 9.36
N GLY A 51 14.96 8.72 8.80
CA GLY A 51 13.74 8.42 9.55
C GLY A 51 13.81 7.13 10.38
N ASN A 52 14.85 6.31 10.23
CA ASN A 52 15.10 5.19 11.14
C ASN A 52 16.59 5.01 11.44
N PRO A 53 17.13 5.70 12.46
CA PRO A 53 18.55 5.61 12.80
C PRO A 53 19.03 4.19 13.13
N LYS A 54 18.14 3.31 13.63
CA LYS A 54 18.45 1.90 13.92
C LYS A 54 18.60 1.04 12.66
N ASN A 55 18.10 1.51 11.52
CA ASN A 55 18.13 0.81 10.25
C ASN A 55 18.91 1.59 9.17
N SER A 56 19.99 2.29 9.56
CA SER A 56 20.81 3.05 8.61
C SER A 56 21.42 2.13 7.54
N GLY A 57 21.30 2.54 6.27
CA GLY A 57 21.66 1.76 5.09
C GLY A 57 20.51 1.60 4.11
N CYS A 58 19.25 1.82 4.54
CA CYS A 58 18.06 1.68 3.69
C CYS A 58 18.06 2.60 2.46
N LYS A 59 18.79 3.72 2.48
CA LYS A 59 18.91 4.62 1.33
C LYS A 59 19.46 3.94 0.07
N ASN A 60 20.18 2.82 0.22
CA ASN A 60 20.71 2.04 -0.89
C ASN A 60 19.75 0.94 -1.36
N ALA A 61 18.61 0.74 -0.67
CA ALA A 61 17.60 -0.26 -1.01
C ALA A 61 17.09 -0.18 -2.45
N PRO A 62 16.79 1.02 -3.01
CA PRO A 62 16.14 1.10 -4.31
C PRO A 62 16.92 0.37 -5.41
N ASP A 63 18.23 0.58 -5.47
CA ASP A 63 19.09 0.04 -6.51
C ASP A 63 19.28 -1.46 -6.35
N THR A 64 19.51 -1.96 -5.13
CA THR A 64 19.63 -3.40 -4.88
C THR A 64 18.32 -4.15 -5.16
N ILE A 65 17.17 -3.54 -4.89
CA ILE A 65 15.87 -4.12 -5.27
C ILE A 65 15.73 -4.17 -6.79
N ARG A 66 16.08 -3.09 -7.52
CA ARG A 66 16.06 -3.08 -9.00
C ARG A 66 16.97 -4.15 -9.60
N GLU A 67 18.17 -4.33 -9.05
CA GLU A 67 19.10 -5.35 -9.51
C GLU A 67 18.48 -6.75 -9.52
N GLU A 68 17.74 -7.12 -8.47
CA GLU A 68 17.05 -8.41 -8.41
C GLU A 68 15.75 -8.42 -9.24
N LEU A 69 14.96 -7.34 -9.21
CA LEU A 69 13.71 -7.22 -9.96
C LEU A 69 13.94 -7.35 -11.47
N TYR A 70 14.97 -6.71 -12.00
CA TYR A 70 15.24 -6.68 -13.44
C TYR A 70 15.67 -8.03 -14.00
N LYS A 71 16.13 -8.95 -13.15
CA LYS A 71 16.44 -10.34 -13.53
C LYS A 71 15.19 -11.22 -13.65
N LEU A 72 14.05 -10.80 -13.11
CA LEU A 72 12.82 -11.59 -13.17
C LEU A 72 12.19 -11.52 -14.56
N PHE A 73 11.61 -12.63 -15.02
CA PHE A 73 10.80 -12.66 -16.23
C PHE A 73 9.48 -11.91 -16.01
N SER A 74 8.94 -11.34 -17.09
CA SER A 74 7.61 -10.75 -17.10
C SER A 74 6.58 -11.76 -16.57
N PRO A 75 5.66 -11.35 -15.68
CA PRO A 75 4.56 -12.22 -15.25
C PRO A 75 3.57 -12.58 -16.37
N LEU A 76 3.59 -11.83 -17.47
CA LEU A 76 2.54 -11.88 -18.50
C LEU A 76 3.15 -11.84 -19.90
N GLU A 77 2.42 -12.43 -20.84
CA GLU A 77 2.76 -12.37 -22.28
C GLU A 77 2.43 -10.99 -22.89
N GLN A 78 1.51 -10.25 -22.28
CA GLN A 78 1.14 -8.92 -22.76
C GLN A 78 2.22 -7.88 -22.45
N GLU A 79 2.27 -6.83 -23.26
CA GLU A 79 3.21 -5.73 -23.08
C GLU A 79 2.93 -5.00 -21.76
N LEU A 80 3.98 -4.81 -20.95
CA LEU A 80 3.92 -4.05 -19.71
C LEU A 80 4.46 -2.64 -19.97
N SER A 81 3.67 -1.62 -19.66
CA SER A 81 4.07 -0.22 -19.69
C SER A 81 4.54 0.20 -18.28
N ILE A 82 5.85 0.06 -18.03
CA ILE A 82 6.45 0.41 -16.74
C ILE A 82 7.64 1.35 -16.95
N LEU A 83 7.60 2.49 -16.27
CA LEU A 83 8.63 3.51 -16.27
C LEU A 83 9.51 3.36 -15.02
N ASP A 84 10.83 3.47 -15.17
CA ASP A 84 11.74 3.67 -14.04
C ASP A 84 12.19 5.12 -13.99
N LEU A 85 11.68 5.87 -13.01
CA LEU A 85 12.03 7.27 -12.80
C LEU A 85 13.44 7.45 -12.21
N GLY A 86 14.08 6.36 -11.77
CA GLY A 86 15.32 6.43 -11.01
C GLY A 86 15.09 6.80 -9.55
N ASN A 87 16.02 7.55 -8.96
CA ASN A 87 16.06 7.81 -7.53
C ASN A 87 15.88 9.29 -7.21
N ILE A 88 15.05 9.57 -6.21
CA ILE A 88 15.05 10.83 -5.45
C ILE A 88 16.21 10.77 -4.47
N LYS A 89 17.17 11.69 -4.62
CA LYS A 89 18.28 11.83 -3.68
C LYS A 89 17.82 12.47 -2.38
N ALA A 90 18.39 12.05 -1.26
CA ALA A 90 18.17 12.73 0.02
C ALA A 90 18.54 14.21 -0.10
N GLY A 91 17.59 15.07 0.26
CA GLY A 91 17.81 16.50 0.36
C GLY A 91 18.64 16.88 1.60
N PHE A 92 18.88 18.17 1.80
CA PHE A 92 19.65 18.64 2.95
C PHE A 92 18.95 18.27 4.27
N GLN A 93 17.63 18.45 4.32
CA GLN A 93 16.75 17.98 5.40
C GLN A 93 15.84 16.84 4.92
N THR A 94 15.30 16.05 5.85
CA THR A 94 14.31 15.01 5.53
C THR A 94 13.05 15.60 4.88
N SER A 95 12.65 16.79 5.30
CA SER A 95 11.54 17.54 4.70
C SER A 95 11.73 17.85 3.22
N ASP A 96 12.97 18.07 2.77
CA ASP A 96 13.26 18.31 1.36
C ASP A 96 13.00 17.04 0.53
N THR A 97 13.42 15.88 1.05
CA THR A 97 13.14 14.57 0.45
C THR A 97 11.64 14.31 0.41
N TYR A 98 10.92 14.58 1.51
CA TYR A 98 9.46 14.40 1.57
C TYR A 98 8.73 15.27 0.55
N PHE A 99 9.17 16.52 0.39
CA PHE A 99 8.62 17.42 -0.62
C PHE A 99 8.85 16.90 -2.05
N ALA A 100 10.07 16.46 -2.37
CA ALA A 100 10.39 15.88 -3.67
C ALA A 100 9.54 14.63 -3.96
N LEU A 101 9.39 13.73 -2.98
CA LEU A 101 8.55 12.54 -3.11
C LEU A 101 7.07 12.90 -3.28
N GLN A 102 6.55 13.84 -2.48
CA GLN A 102 5.19 14.33 -2.57
C GLN A 102 4.89 14.89 -3.97
N GLU A 103 5.72 15.79 -4.48
CA GLU A 103 5.53 16.40 -5.81
C GLU A 103 5.61 15.36 -6.93
N THR A 104 6.51 14.37 -6.81
CA THR A 104 6.64 13.28 -7.78
C THR A 104 5.36 12.44 -7.82
N ILE A 105 4.83 12.04 -6.66
CA ILE A 105 3.58 11.27 -6.57
C ILE A 105 2.40 12.06 -7.12
N ILE A 106 2.30 13.36 -6.82
CA ILE A 106 1.25 14.24 -7.37
C ILE A 106 1.26 14.23 -8.89
N GLN A 107 2.44 14.32 -9.52
CA GLN A 107 2.55 14.34 -10.98
C GLN A 107 2.15 13.01 -11.61
N LEU A 108 2.58 11.89 -11.02
CA LEU A 108 2.22 10.55 -11.50
C LEU A 108 0.71 10.31 -11.41
N LEU A 109 0.12 10.59 -10.25
CA LEU A 109 -1.31 10.36 -10.02
C LEU A 109 -2.19 11.22 -10.93
N LYS A 110 -1.80 12.48 -11.21
CA LYS A 110 -2.51 13.34 -12.18
C LYS A 110 -2.50 12.79 -13.60
N LYS A 111 -1.50 11.97 -13.94
CA LYS A 111 -1.35 11.29 -15.22
C LYS A 111 -1.91 9.85 -15.21
N ASN A 112 -2.57 9.44 -14.11
CA ASN A 112 -3.06 8.08 -13.88
C ASN A 112 -1.97 7.00 -13.86
N VAL A 113 -0.75 7.38 -13.51
CA VAL A 113 0.38 6.45 -13.34
C VAL A 113 0.52 6.10 -11.87
N ILE A 114 0.60 4.80 -11.56
CA ILE A 114 0.70 4.34 -10.16
C ILE A 114 2.17 4.28 -9.73
N PRO A 115 2.58 5.03 -8.70
CA PRO A 115 3.91 4.90 -8.12
C PRO A 115 4.08 3.57 -7.38
N ILE A 116 5.21 2.90 -7.67
CA ILE A 116 5.81 1.85 -6.85
C ILE A 116 7.06 2.44 -6.21
N ILE A 117 6.96 2.74 -4.92
CA ILE A 117 8.02 3.41 -4.14
C ILE A 117 8.96 2.35 -3.55
N LEU A 118 10.25 2.47 -3.87
CA LEU A 118 11.31 1.62 -3.35
C LEU A 118 12.10 2.40 -2.30
N GLY A 119 12.08 1.92 -1.06
CA GLY A 119 12.89 2.44 0.04
C GLY A 119 12.49 3.86 0.50
N GLY A 120 13.30 4.49 1.35
CA GLY A 120 14.19 3.86 2.31
C GLY A 120 13.39 3.53 3.57
N THR A 121 13.32 4.44 4.52
CA THR A 121 12.59 4.24 5.78
C THR A 121 11.08 4.54 5.64
N GLN A 122 10.26 3.93 6.48
CA GLN A 122 8.79 3.89 6.30
C GLN A 122 8.09 5.24 6.55
N ASP A 123 8.76 6.21 7.19
CA ASP A 123 8.30 7.59 7.34
C ASP A 123 7.95 8.26 6.01
N LEU A 124 8.52 7.80 4.89
CA LEU A 124 8.15 8.22 3.54
C LEU A 124 6.67 7.97 3.20
N THR A 125 6.00 7.09 3.94
CA THR A 125 4.54 6.92 3.88
C THR A 125 3.79 8.22 4.18
N TYR A 126 4.33 9.09 5.04
CA TYR A 126 3.75 10.41 5.30
C TYR A 126 3.81 11.33 4.07
N ALA A 127 4.94 11.34 3.35
CA ALA A 127 5.08 12.08 2.09
C ALA A 127 4.10 11.55 1.01
N ASN A 128 3.93 10.23 0.95
CA ASN A 128 2.94 9.59 0.09
C ASN A 128 1.51 10.02 0.45
N PHE A 129 1.12 9.93 1.72
CA PHE A 129 -0.20 10.38 2.21
C PHE A 129 -0.48 11.85 1.89
N THR A 130 0.49 12.74 2.16
CA THR A 130 0.31 14.18 1.94
C THR A 130 0.24 14.54 0.45
N ALA A 131 0.67 13.69 -0.48
CA ALA A 131 0.42 13.89 -1.91
C ALA A 131 -1.09 13.83 -2.22
N TYR A 132 -1.81 12.88 -1.63
CA TYR A 132 -3.27 12.75 -1.79
C TYR A 132 -4.03 13.93 -1.16
N GLN A 133 -3.53 14.47 -0.05
CA GLN A 133 -4.05 15.71 0.53
C GLN A 133 -4.00 16.87 -0.48
N LYS A 134 -2.89 17.04 -1.20
CA LYS A 134 -2.73 18.09 -2.23
C LYS A 134 -3.61 17.85 -3.45
N LEU A 135 -3.99 16.61 -3.72
CA LEU A 135 -4.96 16.23 -4.73
C LEU A 135 -6.41 16.30 -4.23
N GLU A 136 -6.61 16.73 -2.97
CA GLU A 136 -7.90 16.78 -2.30
C GLU A 136 -8.64 15.42 -2.27
N GLN A 137 -7.88 14.32 -2.31
CA GLN A 137 -8.41 12.97 -2.30
C GLN A 137 -8.40 12.40 -0.88
N VAL A 138 -9.57 12.01 -0.40
CA VAL A 138 -9.71 11.27 0.85
C VAL A 138 -9.37 9.81 0.61
N VAL A 139 -8.43 9.26 1.39
CA VAL A 139 -7.84 7.95 1.15
C VAL A 139 -8.02 6.96 2.29
N ASN A 140 -7.98 5.69 1.93
CA ASN A 140 -7.72 4.59 2.84
C ASN A 140 -6.25 4.18 2.75
N LEU A 141 -5.60 4.03 3.91
CA LEU A 141 -4.22 3.60 4.02
C LEU A 141 -4.16 2.22 4.67
N VAL A 142 -3.43 1.29 4.06
CA VAL A 142 -3.12 -0.01 4.65
C VAL A 142 -1.63 -0.11 4.88
N ALA A 143 -1.23 -0.43 6.12
CA ALA A 143 0.15 -0.76 6.47
C ALA A 143 0.28 -2.28 6.67
N ILE A 144 1.27 -2.89 6.03
CA ILE A 144 1.68 -4.27 6.28
C ILE A 144 2.92 -4.20 7.18
N ASP A 145 2.73 -4.50 8.46
CA ASP A 145 3.69 -4.12 9.50
C ASP A 145 3.53 -4.99 10.76
N ASN A 146 4.65 -5.25 11.46
CA ASN A 146 4.65 -5.96 12.73
C ASN A 146 4.26 -5.07 13.93
N GLN A 147 4.25 -3.74 13.74
CA GLN A 147 3.91 -2.70 14.71
C GLN A 147 2.82 -1.77 14.17
N LEU A 148 2.32 -0.83 15.00
CA LEU A 148 1.40 0.21 14.55
C LEU A 148 2.10 1.54 14.24
N ASN A 149 3.32 1.73 14.76
CA ASN A 149 4.13 2.94 14.57
C ASN A 149 3.40 4.23 14.99
N ILE A 150 2.77 4.18 16.16
CA ILE A 150 2.14 5.32 16.84
C ILE A 150 3.12 5.86 17.88
N GLY A 151 3.64 7.06 17.66
CA GLY A 151 4.53 7.75 18.60
C GLY A 151 3.82 8.16 19.90
N TYR A 152 4.59 8.26 20.98
CA TYR A 152 4.08 8.59 22.32
C TYR A 152 3.83 10.08 22.51
N LEU A 153 4.63 10.93 21.86
CA LEU A 153 4.57 12.39 22.00
C LEU A 153 4.28 13.03 20.63
N PRO A 154 3.23 13.85 20.49
CA PRO A 154 2.90 14.54 19.24
C PRO A 154 4.00 15.46 18.70
N GLU A 155 4.92 15.88 19.56
CA GLU A 155 5.96 16.89 19.30
C GLU A 155 7.28 16.26 18.83
N GLU A 156 7.35 14.92 18.79
CA GLU A 156 8.48 14.21 18.24
C GLU A 156 8.66 14.50 16.75
N GLU A 157 9.92 14.54 16.31
CA GLU A 157 10.21 14.63 14.88
C GLU A 157 9.70 13.36 14.16
N LEU A 158 9.14 13.56 12.97
CA LEU A 158 8.63 12.50 12.12
C LEU A 158 9.73 11.48 11.80
N ASN A 159 9.43 10.21 12.07
CA ASN A 159 10.30 9.07 11.87
C ASN A 159 9.46 7.79 11.62
N ALA A 160 10.13 6.69 11.29
CA ALA A 160 9.49 5.44 10.90
C ALA A 160 8.63 4.80 12.01
N ASN A 161 8.87 5.13 13.28
CA ASN A 161 8.12 4.58 14.41
C ASN A 161 6.94 5.47 14.85
N ASN A 162 6.76 6.66 14.27
CA ASN A 162 5.68 7.58 14.63
C ASN A 162 4.92 8.20 13.44
N TYR A 163 5.20 7.77 12.20
CA TYR A 163 4.60 8.36 11.01
C TYR A 163 3.06 8.32 11.05
N LEU A 164 2.46 7.29 11.66
CA LEU A 164 1.01 7.19 11.76
C LEU A 164 0.44 8.27 12.69
N THR A 165 1.13 8.63 13.77
CA THR A 165 0.76 9.77 14.63
C THR A 165 0.72 11.07 13.81
N HIS A 166 1.73 11.31 12.97
CA HIS A 166 1.75 12.50 12.12
C HIS A 166 0.63 12.51 11.08
N ILE A 167 0.28 11.35 10.51
CA ILE A 167 -0.87 11.24 9.59
C ILE A 167 -2.19 11.53 10.31
N ILE A 168 -2.41 10.92 11.49
CA ILE A 168 -3.64 11.08 12.27
C ILE A 168 -3.84 12.54 12.71
N LEU A 169 -2.76 13.20 13.14
CA LEU A 169 -2.80 14.58 13.61
C LEU A 169 -2.74 15.61 12.48
N HIS A 170 -2.50 15.19 11.24
CA HIS A 170 -2.40 16.10 10.10
C HIS A 170 -3.73 16.84 9.86
N GLN A 171 -3.65 18.15 9.64
CA GLN A 171 -4.81 18.99 9.36
C GLN A 171 -4.62 19.79 8.07
N PRO A 172 -5.63 19.83 7.17
CA PRO A 172 -6.89 19.08 7.21
C PRO A 172 -6.68 17.56 7.04
N ASN A 173 -7.48 16.75 7.74
CA ASN A 173 -7.36 15.29 7.66
C ASN A 173 -8.03 14.73 6.39
N PHE A 174 -7.26 13.98 5.60
CA PHE A 174 -7.70 13.26 4.39
C PHE A 174 -7.63 11.73 4.54
N LEU A 175 -7.36 11.22 5.73
CA LEU A 175 -7.43 9.79 6.06
C LEU A 175 -8.86 9.40 6.44
N PHE A 176 -9.52 8.56 5.63
CA PHE A 176 -10.83 7.98 5.97
C PHE A 176 -10.70 6.70 6.78
N ASN A 177 -9.82 5.79 6.36
CA ASN A 177 -9.54 4.56 7.08
C ASN A 177 -8.05 4.28 7.14
N PHE A 178 -7.62 3.74 8.27
CA PHE A 178 -6.34 3.08 8.39
C PHE A 178 -6.54 1.62 8.82
N SER A 179 -5.81 0.70 8.20
CA SER A 179 -5.75 -0.69 8.62
C SER A 179 -4.30 -1.16 8.71
N ASN A 180 -3.92 -1.72 9.86
CA ASN A 180 -2.63 -2.40 10.01
C ASN A 180 -2.81 -3.93 9.88
N VAL A 181 -1.99 -4.58 9.07
CA VAL A 181 -2.02 -6.02 8.82
C VAL A 181 -0.71 -6.65 9.28
N GLY A 182 -0.80 -7.60 10.22
CA GLY A 182 0.36 -8.39 10.64
C GLY A 182 0.96 -7.97 11.98
N TYR A 183 0.31 -7.07 12.75
CA TYR A 183 0.90 -6.61 14.01
C TYR A 183 1.08 -7.76 15.01
N GLN A 184 2.08 -7.62 15.88
CA GLN A 184 2.42 -8.61 16.89
C GLN A 184 2.19 -8.00 18.28
N SER A 185 1.32 -8.61 19.09
CA SER A 185 0.84 -8.00 20.36
C SER A 185 1.92 -7.68 21.39
N TYR A 186 3.11 -8.27 21.28
CA TYR A 186 4.23 -7.97 22.18
C TYR A 186 5.06 -6.76 21.74
N PHE A 187 4.79 -6.19 20.56
CA PHE A 187 5.36 -4.92 20.11
C PHE A 187 4.38 -3.75 20.14
N VAL A 188 3.12 -4.00 20.54
CA VAL A 188 2.06 -2.98 20.49
C VAL A 188 1.44 -2.84 21.87
N ALA A 189 1.44 -1.61 22.39
CA ALA A 189 0.84 -1.27 23.66
C ALA A 189 -0.69 -1.35 23.60
N GLN A 190 -1.33 -1.63 24.73
CA GLN A 190 -2.78 -1.76 24.78
C GLN A 190 -3.48 -0.44 24.45
N GLU A 191 -2.87 0.68 24.85
CA GLU A 191 -3.33 2.04 24.59
C GLU A 191 -3.35 2.35 23.08
N GLU A 192 -2.40 1.82 22.31
CA GLU A 192 -2.38 1.98 20.84
C GLU A 192 -3.56 1.23 20.19
N ILE A 193 -3.86 0.00 20.66
CA ILE A 193 -5.04 -0.75 20.21
C ILE A 193 -6.34 -0.03 20.58
N GLU A 194 -6.41 0.56 21.77
CA GLU A 194 -7.56 1.36 22.19
C GLU A 194 -7.74 2.61 21.33
N LEU A 195 -6.66 3.30 20.98
CA LEU A 195 -6.68 4.45 20.08
C LEU A 195 -7.22 4.05 18.70
N MET A 196 -6.71 2.95 18.13
CA MET A 196 -7.19 2.40 16.87
C MET A 196 -8.70 2.14 16.90
N ASN A 197 -9.21 1.54 17.97
CA ASN A 197 -10.65 1.29 18.13
C ASN A 197 -11.47 2.58 18.28
N LYS A 198 -10.97 3.58 19.04
CA LYS A 198 -11.63 4.89 19.21
C LYS A 198 -11.73 5.66 17.89
N LEU A 199 -10.74 5.52 17.02
CA LEU A 199 -10.73 6.10 15.67
C LEU A 199 -11.46 5.22 14.63
N PHE A 200 -12.04 4.11 15.07
CA PHE A 200 -12.70 3.10 14.23
C PHE A 200 -11.79 2.49 13.15
N PHE A 201 -10.47 2.56 13.33
CA PHE A 201 -9.48 1.92 12.47
C PHE A 201 -9.38 0.41 12.74
N ASP A 202 -8.58 -0.27 11.94
CA ASP A 202 -8.43 -1.71 11.99
C ASP A 202 -7.00 -2.13 12.32
N ALA A 203 -6.84 -3.07 13.24
CA ALA A 203 -5.56 -3.71 13.54
C ALA A 203 -5.75 -5.22 13.49
N TYR A 204 -5.11 -5.89 12.52
CA TYR A 204 -5.19 -7.33 12.30
C TYR A 204 -3.91 -8.00 12.78
N ARG A 205 -4.03 -8.78 13.87
CA ARG A 205 -2.91 -9.49 14.47
C ARG A 205 -2.40 -10.58 13.52
N LEU A 206 -1.08 -10.78 13.46
CA LEU A 206 -0.43 -11.79 12.62
C LEU A 206 -1.12 -13.16 12.63
N GLY A 207 -1.41 -13.71 13.83
CA GLY A 207 -2.04 -15.02 13.93
C GLY A 207 -3.45 -15.10 13.33
N ARG A 208 -4.21 -14.00 13.30
CA ARG A 208 -5.52 -13.94 12.61
C ARG A 208 -5.35 -13.87 11.10
N VAL A 209 -4.35 -13.11 10.64
CA VAL A 209 -4.01 -12.99 9.22
C VAL A 209 -3.61 -14.35 8.65
N GLN A 210 -2.70 -15.06 9.30
CA GLN A 210 -2.22 -16.38 8.85
C GLN A 210 -3.30 -17.47 8.88
N GLN A 211 -4.29 -17.36 9.78
CA GLN A 211 -5.41 -18.30 9.84
C GLN A 211 -6.39 -18.16 8.67
N ALA A 212 -6.46 -16.98 8.05
CA ALA A 212 -7.41 -16.66 7.00
C ALA A 212 -6.81 -15.61 6.04
N MET A 213 -5.79 -16.01 5.29
CA MET A 213 -5.05 -15.10 4.39
C MET A 213 -5.97 -14.45 3.35
N GLU A 214 -7.03 -15.12 2.92
CA GLU A 214 -8.05 -14.60 2.02
C GLU A 214 -8.78 -13.36 2.57
N GLU A 215 -8.89 -13.21 3.89
CA GLU A 215 -9.52 -12.05 4.53
C GLU A 215 -8.65 -10.77 4.42
N THR A 216 -7.39 -10.91 4.00
CA THR A 216 -6.53 -9.77 3.65
C THR A 216 -6.92 -9.12 2.33
N GLU A 217 -7.49 -9.87 1.38
CA GLU A 217 -7.91 -9.34 0.08
C GLU A 217 -8.84 -8.13 0.22
N PRO A 218 -9.98 -8.19 0.95
CA PRO A 218 -10.87 -7.05 1.08
C PRO A 218 -10.27 -5.89 1.89
N ILE A 219 -9.30 -6.16 2.78
CA ILE A 219 -8.61 -5.09 3.53
C ILE A 219 -7.78 -4.27 2.55
N VAL A 220 -6.91 -4.94 1.78
CA VAL A 220 -5.99 -4.30 0.84
C VAL A 220 -6.75 -3.75 -0.38
N ARG A 221 -7.81 -4.43 -0.83
CA ARG A 221 -8.69 -3.94 -1.90
C ARG A 221 -9.37 -2.62 -1.55
N ASN A 222 -9.60 -2.36 -0.27
CA ASN A 222 -10.21 -1.10 0.17
C ASN A 222 -9.20 0.05 0.25
N ALA A 223 -7.90 -0.20 0.09
CA ALA A 223 -6.84 0.79 0.18
C ALA A 223 -6.72 1.66 -1.09
N ASP A 224 -6.34 2.91 -0.91
CA ASP A 224 -5.77 3.77 -1.96
C ASP A 224 -4.23 3.73 -1.88
N ILE A 225 -3.69 3.70 -0.65
CA ILE A 225 -2.25 3.63 -0.35
C ILE A 225 -1.93 2.33 0.38
N VAL A 226 -0.93 1.59 -0.11
CA VAL A 226 -0.35 0.43 0.59
C VAL A 226 1.09 0.73 0.98
N SER A 227 1.36 0.73 2.29
CA SER A 227 2.71 0.83 2.85
C SER A 227 3.16 -0.53 3.36
N PHE A 228 4.16 -1.13 2.73
CA PHE A 228 4.71 -2.41 3.13
C PHE A 228 6.05 -2.23 3.84
N ASP A 229 6.13 -2.56 5.13
CA ASP A 229 7.40 -2.67 5.84
C ASP A 229 7.88 -4.12 5.80
N ILE A 230 9.12 -4.33 5.34
CA ILE A 230 9.74 -5.67 5.29
C ILE A 230 9.84 -6.32 6.68
N SER A 231 9.80 -5.54 7.77
CA SER A 231 9.77 -6.02 9.17
C SER A 231 8.53 -6.87 9.49
N ALA A 232 7.47 -6.78 8.68
CA ALA A 232 6.29 -7.63 8.77
C ALA A 232 6.60 -9.10 8.44
N VAL A 233 7.67 -9.36 7.67
CA VAL A 233 8.10 -10.69 7.24
C VAL A 233 9.05 -11.29 8.26
N ARG A 234 8.94 -12.60 8.48
CA ARG A 234 9.81 -13.31 9.44
C ARG A 234 11.28 -13.26 9.01
N TYR A 235 12.17 -13.25 10.00
CA TYR A 235 13.62 -13.21 9.81
C TYR A 235 14.16 -14.26 8.82
N SER A 236 13.63 -15.49 8.84
CA SER A 236 14.14 -16.56 7.96
C SER A 236 13.96 -16.28 6.47
N ASP A 237 13.01 -15.40 6.12
CA ASP A 237 12.67 -15.07 4.74
C ASP A 237 13.11 -13.63 4.40
N ALA A 238 13.19 -12.75 5.40
CA ALA A 238 13.66 -11.36 5.28
C ALA A 238 14.42 -10.90 6.53
N PHE A 239 15.73 -11.12 6.57
CA PHE A 239 16.57 -10.73 7.72
C PHE A 239 17.25 -9.36 7.56
N ALA A 240 17.23 -8.78 6.36
CA ALA A 240 17.97 -7.55 6.07
C ALA A 240 17.17 -6.29 6.47
N ASN A 241 16.94 -6.15 7.77
CA ASN A 241 16.31 -5.00 8.42
C ASN A 241 16.84 -4.91 9.85
N GLY A 242 17.21 -3.72 10.33
CA GLY A 242 17.72 -3.49 11.69
C GLY A 242 16.76 -3.89 12.80
N ASN A 243 15.46 -3.99 12.49
CA ASN A 243 14.37 -4.40 13.36
C ASN A 243 13.79 -5.79 12.99
N ALA A 244 14.52 -6.61 12.22
CA ALA A 244 14.05 -7.93 11.82
C ALA A 244 13.78 -8.83 13.04
N VAL A 245 12.67 -9.57 13.00
CA VAL A 245 12.15 -10.37 14.12
C VAL A 245 11.90 -11.82 13.70
N PRO A 246 12.02 -12.79 14.62
CA PRO A 246 11.96 -14.21 14.26
C PRO A 246 10.59 -14.64 13.71
N ASN A 247 9.50 -13.98 14.13
CA ASN A 247 8.13 -14.28 13.71
C ASN A 247 7.62 -13.15 12.80
N GLY A 248 6.77 -13.52 11.84
CA GLY A 248 6.19 -12.61 10.87
C GLY A 248 5.46 -13.40 9.80
N LEU A 249 4.99 -12.70 8.77
CA LEU A 249 4.48 -13.31 7.55
C LEU A 249 5.57 -14.16 6.90
N TRP A 250 5.18 -15.27 6.27
CA TRP A 250 6.05 -15.99 5.36
C TRP A 250 6.24 -15.20 4.07
N GLY A 251 7.36 -15.40 3.37
CA GLY A 251 7.64 -14.69 2.12
C GLY A 251 6.53 -14.87 1.07
N ASN A 252 5.92 -16.06 0.98
CA ASN A 252 4.80 -16.30 0.08
C ASN A 252 3.50 -15.58 0.52
N GLU A 253 3.28 -15.39 1.82
CA GLU A 253 2.15 -14.63 2.36
C GLU A 253 2.31 -13.13 2.03
N ALA A 254 3.53 -12.60 2.14
CA ALA A 254 3.87 -11.23 1.73
C ALA A 254 3.60 -11.00 0.23
N CYS A 255 4.05 -11.92 -0.61
CA CYS A 255 3.76 -11.92 -2.04
C CYS A 255 2.25 -11.99 -2.35
N GLN A 256 1.49 -12.80 -1.61
CA GLN A 256 0.04 -12.92 -1.77
C GLN A 256 -0.67 -11.60 -1.45
N ILE A 257 -0.27 -10.92 -0.37
CA ILE A 257 -0.81 -9.60 0.01
C ILE A 257 -0.48 -8.56 -1.07
N ALA A 258 0.75 -8.54 -1.59
CA ALA A 258 1.14 -7.63 -2.66
C ALA A 258 0.36 -7.88 -3.95
N ARG A 259 0.08 -9.15 -4.26
CA ARG A 259 -0.79 -9.52 -5.38
C ARG A 259 -2.21 -9.00 -5.21
N TYR A 260 -2.78 -9.11 -4.01
CA TYR A 260 -4.11 -8.54 -3.71
C TYR A 260 -4.13 -7.01 -3.85
N ALA A 261 -3.04 -6.33 -3.44
CA ALA A 261 -2.88 -4.89 -3.69
C ALA A 261 -2.88 -4.58 -5.18
N GLY A 262 -2.13 -5.35 -5.98
CA GLY A 262 -2.11 -5.22 -7.43
C GLY A 262 -3.50 -5.36 -8.04
N LEU A 263 -4.25 -6.40 -7.68
CA LEU A 263 -5.59 -6.70 -8.21
C LEU A 263 -6.69 -5.68 -7.86
N SER A 264 -6.41 -4.77 -6.93
CA SER A 264 -7.38 -3.76 -6.51
C SER A 264 -7.43 -2.61 -7.50
N ASP A 265 -8.58 -2.34 -8.12
CA ASP A 265 -8.73 -1.15 -8.97
C ASP A 265 -8.65 0.17 -8.17
N LYS A 266 -8.74 0.10 -6.83
CA LYS A 266 -8.69 1.27 -5.95
C LYS A 266 -7.28 1.67 -5.55
N VAL A 267 -6.38 0.69 -5.40
CA VAL A 267 -4.99 0.96 -4.99
C VAL A 267 -4.31 1.80 -6.06
N SER A 268 -3.84 2.98 -5.68
CA SER A 268 -3.18 3.95 -6.55
C SER A 268 -1.77 4.29 -6.09
N SER A 269 -1.25 3.70 -5.02
CA SER A 269 0.15 3.81 -4.60
C SER A 269 0.57 2.60 -3.78
N PHE A 270 1.76 2.07 -4.07
CA PHE A 270 2.36 0.94 -3.35
C PHE A 270 3.80 1.31 -2.96
N GLY A 271 4.14 1.19 -1.67
CA GLY A 271 5.50 1.43 -1.19
C GLY A 271 6.06 0.22 -0.46
N LEU A 272 7.35 -0.06 -0.65
CA LEU A 272 8.10 -1.10 0.05
C LEU A 272 9.30 -0.47 0.77
N TYR A 273 9.32 -0.58 2.10
CA TYR A 273 10.20 0.18 2.98
C TYR A 273 11.06 -0.74 3.88
N GLU A 274 12.06 -0.12 4.52
CA GLU A 274 12.91 -0.68 5.59
C GLU A 274 13.80 -1.87 5.18
N TYR A 275 13.91 -2.19 3.90
CA TYR A 275 14.96 -3.08 3.40
C TYR A 275 16.32 -2.41 3.55
N ASN A 276 17.28 -3.10 4.17
CA ASN A 276 18.63 -2.60 4.39
C ASN A 276 19.68 -3.50 3.72
N PRO A 277 20.19 -3.12 2.54
CA PRO A 277 21.20 -3.90 1.82
C PRO A 277 22.47 -4.20 2.63
N LYS A 278 22.85 -3.35 3.60
CA LYS A 278 24.05 -3.57 4.42
C LYS A 278 23.92 -4.79 5.34
N LEU A 279 22.69 -5.19 5.66
CA LEU A 279 22.40 -6.34 6.51
C LEU A 279 22.08 -7.60 5.69
N ASP A 280 21.94 -7.46 4.37
CA ASP A 280 21.57 -8.55 3.50
C ASP A 280 22.77 -9.44 3.18
N LYS A 281 22.50 -10.74 3.04
CA LYS A 281 23.49 -11.74 2.66
C LYS A 281 22.95 -12.44 1.44
N GLN A 282 23.75 -12.47 0.37
CA GLN A 282 23.36 -13.09 -0.91
C GLN A 282 22.05 -12.50 -1.50
N ASN A 283 21.72 -11.26 -1.16
CA ASN A 283 20.53 -10.55 -1.61
C ASN A 283 19.21 -11.31 -1.33
N VAL A 284 19.13 -12.13 -0.29
CA VAL A 284 17.92 -12.93 -0.01
C VAL A 284 16.72 -12.02 0.24
N THR A 285 16.90 -10.96 1.02
CA THR A 285 15.80 -10.03 1.30
C THR A 285 15.49 -9.15 0.08
N ALA A 286 16.50 -8.75 -0.71
CA ALA A 286 16.27 -8.08 -2.00
C ALA A 286 15.52 -8.96 -3.00
N GLN A 287 15.82 -10.26 -3.07
CA GLN A 287 15.08 -11.21 -3.93
C GLN A 287 13.62 -11.28 -3.50
N LEU A 288 13.33 -11.41 -2.20
CA LEU A 288 11.94 -11.38 -1.74
C LEU A 288 11.27 -10.03 -2.01
N ALA A 289 11.94 -8.91 -1.75
CA ALA A 289 11.43 -7.57 -2.07
C ALA A 289 11.07 -7.44 -3.56
N SER A 290 11.93 -7.94 -4.45
CA SER A 290 11.68 -7.97 -5.88
C SER A 290 10.48 -8.83 -6.26
N GLN A 291 10.26 -9.97 -5.58
CA GLN A 291 9.11 -10.84 -5.80
C GLN A 291 7.81 -10.19 -5.31
N ILE A 292 7.83 -9.49 -4.17
CA ILE A 292 6.70 -8.72 -3.66
C ILE A 292 6.25 -7.69 -4.72
N ILE A 293 7.19 -6.93 -5.28
CA ILE A 293 6.92 -5.95 -6.34
C ILE A 293 6.43 -6.66 -7.62
N TRP A 294 7.05 -7.78 -7.98
CA TRP A 294 6.65 -8.58 -9.14
C TRP A 294 5.19 -9.05 -9.03
N TYR A 295 4.77 -9.53 -7.87
CA TYR A 295 3.38 -9.95 -7.64
C TYR A 295 2.41 -8.77 -7.60
N PHE A 296 2.84 -7.60 -7.14
CA PHE A 296 2.05 -6.37 -7.29
C PHE A 296 1.84 -6.02 -8.77
N ILE A 297 2.90 -6.06 -9.59
CA ILE A 297 2.83 -5.82 -11.05
C ILE A 297 1.90 -6.84 -11.71
N GLU A 298 2.07 -8.14 -11.44
CA GLU A 298 1.19 -9.19 -11.97
C GLU A 298 -0.27 -8.94 -11.59
N GLY A 299 -0.53 -8.59 -10.34
CA GLY A 299 -1.87 -8.28 -9.85
C GLY A 299 -2.46 -7.05 -10.57
N PHE A 300 -1.67 -5.99 -10.75
CA PHE A 300 -2.11 -4.76 -11.43
C PHE A 300 -2.60 -5.04 -12.84
N TYR A 301 -1.82 -5.77 -13.63
CA TYR A 301 -2.18 -6.09 -15.01
C TYR A 301 -3.30 -7.13 -15.13
N ASN A 302 -3.66 -7.79 -14.02
CA ASN A 302 -4.82 -8.68 -13.90
C ASN A 302 -6.07 -8.02 -13.30
N ARG A 303 -6.04 -6.69 -13.07
CA ARG A 303 -7.19 -5.90 -12.60
C ARG A 303 -8.42 -6.15 -13.46
N LYS A 304 -9.54 -6.42 -12.80
CA LYS A 304 -10.82 -6.74 -13.46
C LYS A 304 -11.62 -5.49 -13.84
N LYS A 305 -11.22 -4.31 -13.36
CA LYS A 305 -11.92 -3.03 -13.62
C LYS A 305 -13.40 -3.13 -13.27
N ASP A 306 -13.67 -3.74 -12.13
CA ASP A 306 -15.00 -4.01 -11.58
C ASP A 306 -15.12 -3.45 -10.16
N TYR A 307 -14.38 -2.39 -9.88
CA TYR A 307 -14.68 -1.54 -8.75
C TYR A 307 -15.88 -0.63 -9.10
N PRO A 308 -16.97 -0.69 -8.32
CA PRO A 308 -18.22 0.02 -8.63
C PRO A 308 -18.07 1.51 -8.31
N VAL A 309 -17.50 2.27 -9.25
CA VAL A 309 -17.36 3.74 -9.13
C VAL A 309 -18.69 4.46 -9.38
N SER A 310 -19.61 3.86 -10.14
CA SER A 310 -20.90 4.50 -10.49
C SER A 310 -21.92 3.57 -11.16
N ASP A 311 -21.49 2.56 -11.91
CA ASP A 311 -22.38 1.62 -12.61
C ASP A 311 -22.43 0.26 -11.91
N ILE A 312 -23.53 0.01 -11.22
CA ILE A 312 -23.83 -1.26 -10.53
C ILE A 312 -24.66 -2.22 -11.39
N SER A 313 -24.89 -1.92 -12.67
CA SER A 313 -25.73 -2.76 -13.56
C SER A 313 -25.17 -4.17 -13.78
N GLY A 314 -23.85 -4.36 -13.68
CA GLY A 314 -23.17 -5.66 -13.77
C GLY A 314 -23.09 -6.44 -12.46
N TYR A 315 -23.86 -6.08 -11.42
CA TYR A 315 -23.76 -6.71 -10.10
C TYR A 315 -25.07 -7.39 -9.71
N LEU A 316 -24.95 -8.56 -9.11
CA LEU A 316 -26.07 -9.20 -8.42
C LEU A 316 -26.26 -8.52 -7.06
N LYS A 317 -27.43 -7.92 -6.86
CA LYS A 317 -27.81 -7.30 -5.58
C LYS A 317 -28.46 -8.33 -4.66
N TYR A 318 -27.95 -8.45 -3.44
CA TYR A 318 -28.52 -9.23 -2.35
C TYR A 318 -28.93 -8.30 -1.22
N ILE A 319 -30.15 -8.47 -0.72
CA ILE A 319 -30.71 -7.64 0.35
C ILE A 319 -30.92 -8.52 1.57
N VAL A 320 -30.37 -8.12 2.71
CA VAL A 320 -30.56 -8.80 3.99
C VAL A 320 -31.29 -7.85 4.95
N HIS A 321 -32.43 -8.32 5.47
CA HIS A 321 -33.18 -7.60 6.49
C HIS A 321 -32.83 -8.16 7.86
N LEU A 322 -32.35 -7.29 8.75
CA LEU A 322 -32.05 -7.64 10.14
C LEU A 322 -33.30 -7.47 11.02
N ASP A 323 -33.37 -8.21 12.13
CA ASP A 323 -34.48 -8.19 13.08
C ASP A 323 -34.67 -6.81 13.74
N ASP A 324 -33.60 -6.00 13.81
CA ASP A 324 -33.65 -4.63 14.33
C ASP A 324 -34.18 -3.60 13.32
N GLY A 325 -34.63 -4.07 12.15
CA GLY A 325 -35.25 -3.27 11.10
C GLY A 325 -34.26 -2.64 10.12
N LYS A 326 -32.95 -2.87 10.26
CA LYS A 326 -31.95 -2.39 9.30
C LYS A 326 -31.92 -3.26 8.04
N GLU A 327 -31.64 -2.63 6.91
CA GLU A 327 -31.43 -3.29 5.62
C GLU A 327 -29.94 -3.19 5.24
N LEU A 328 -29.35 -4.32 4.85
CA LEU A 328 -28.00 -4.41 4.32
C LEU A 328 -28.02 -4.82 2.85
N ASN A 329 -27.42 -3.98 2.01
CA ASN A 329 -27.29 -4.23 0.59
C ASN A 329 -25.88 -4.76 0.26
N PHE A 330 -25.82 -5.91 -0.39
CA PHE A 330 -24.60 -6.51 -0.90
C PHE A 330 -24.64 -6.57 -2.42
N TYR A 331 -23.48 -6.40 -3.04
CA TYR A 331 -23.29 -6.47 -4.48
C TYR A 331 -22.19 -7.47 -4.80
N LYS A 332 -22.47 -8.41 -5.71
CA LYS A 332 -21.50 -9.38 -6.20
C LYS A 332 -21.21 -9.13 -7.67
N SER A 333 -19.92 -8.97 -8.02
CA SER A 333 -19.46 -8.82 -9.41
C SER A 333 -19.64 -10.14 -10.16
N ASP A 334 -20.25 -10.09 -11.34
CA ASP A 334 -20.38 -11.22 -12.26
C ASP A 334 -19.04 -11.57 -12.97
N LYS A 335 -18.10 -10.61 -13.01
CA LYS A 335 -16.78 -10.77 -13.63
C LYS A 335 -15.77 -11.42 -12.70
N SER A 336 -15.75 -11.00 -11.43
CA SER A 336 -14.69 -11.40 -10.50
C SER A 336 -15.18 -12.21 -9.30
N GLU A 337 -16.49 -12.39 -9.15
CA GLU A 337 -17.12 -13.05 -7.99
C GLU A 337 -16.84 -12.35 -6.64
N ARG A 338 -16.24 -11.15 -6.65
CA ARG A 338 -15.94 -10.37 -5.45
C ARG A 338 -17.20 -9.70 -4.91
N TRP A 339 -17.18 -9.38 -3.62
CA TRP A 339 -18.31 -8.79 -2.92
C TRP A 339 -18.01 -7.38 -2.43
N TRP A 340 -19.07 -6.57 -2.42
CA TRP A 340 -19.13 -5.24 -1.83
C TRP A 340 -20.40 -5.13 -0.98
N MET A 341 -20.37 -4.26 0.03
CA MET A 341 -21.52 -3.90 0.83
C MET A 341 -21.72 -2.38 0.83
N GLU A 342 -22.98 -1.98 0.79
CA GLU A 342 -23.41 -0.58 0.83
C GLU A 342 -23.47 -0.07 2.26
N VAL A 343 -22.88 1.10 2.50
CA VAL A 343 -23.02 1.80 3.77
C VAL A 343 -23.82 3.09 3.53
N PRO A 344 -24.95 3.29 4.24
CA PRO A 344 -25.79 4.46 4.04
C PRO A 344 -25.06 5.75 4.43
N TYR A 345 -25.31 6.81 3.67
CA TYR A 345 -24.64 8.11 3.82
C TYR A 345 -25.64 9.21 4.23
N PRO A 346 -25.27 10.13 5.15
CA PRO A 346 -26.14 11.25 5.50
C PRO A 346 -26.36 12.21 4.32
N GLU A 347 -27.61 12.54 3.99
CA GLU A 347 -28.00 13.37 2.82
C GLU A 347 -27.39 14.79 2.77
N HIS A 348 -26.70 15.25 3.83
CA HIS A 348 -26.25 16.64 4.00
C HIS A 348 -24.73 16.87 4.04
N LYS A 349 -23.89 15.85 3.88
CA LYS A 349 -22.43 16.02 3.75
C LYS A 349 -22.03 15.94 2.27
N GLU A 350 -21.09 16.78 1.82
CA GLU A 350 -20.69 16.83 0.42
C GLU A 350 -20.22 15.47 -0.12
N ILE A 351 -20.31 15.32 -1.45
CA ILE A 351 -19.94 14.19 -2.32
C ILE A 351 -18.49 13.66 -2.15
N LYS A 352 -17.72 14.17 -1.18
CA LYS A 352 -16.30 13.89 -0.92
C LYS A 352 -16.00 12.40 -0.67
N PHE A 353 -16.97 11.61 -0.22
CA PHE A 353 -16.79 10.19 0.12
C PHE A 353 -17.49 9.21 -0.83
N LYS A 354 -17.89 9.61 -2.04
CA LYS A 354 -18.59 8.69 -2.98
C LYS A 354 -17.84 7.36 -3.22
N ARG A 355 -16.51 7.40 -3.28
CA ARG A 355 -15.65 6.21 -3.40
C ARG A 355 -15.64 5.32 -2.15
N HIS A 356 -16.23 5.74 -1.05
CA HIS A 356 -16.24 4.97 0.21
C HIS A 356 -17.62 4.43 0.58
N LEU A 357 -18.62 4.58 -0.31
CA LEU A 357 -19.99 4.10 -0.10
C LEU A 357 -20.15 2.58 -0.28
N LEU A 358 -19.32 2.00 -1.14
CA LEU A 358 -19.25 0.56 -1.37
C LEU A 358 -17.92 0.04 -0.83
N ILE A 359 -17.98 -0.69 0.28
CA ILE A 359 -16.78 -1.26 0.89
C ILE A 359 -16.61 -2.72 0.44
N PRO A 360 -15.38 -3.11 0.06
CA PRO A 360 -15.01 -4.51 -0.10
C PRO A 360 -15.41 -5.38 1.08
N CYS A 361 -16.12 -6.48 0.80
CA CYS A 361 -16.48 -7.49 1.79
C CYS A 361 -16.28 -8.90 1.22
N THR A 362 -16.49 -9.91 2.06
CA THR A 362 -16.44 -11.33 1.67
C THR A 362 -17.82 -11.97 1.69
N TYR A 363 -17.92 -13.16 1.11
CA TYR A 363 -19.14 -13.98 1.25
C TYR A 363 -19.44 -14.31 2.73
N LYS A 364 -18.40 -14.40 3.57
CA LYS A 364 -18.57 -14.61 5.01
C LYS A 364 -19.29 -13.44 5.68
N ASP A 365 -18.99 -12.20 5.29
CA ASP A 365 -19.73 -11.02 5.78
C ASP A 365 -21.22 -11.10 5.42
N TYR A 366 -21.54 -11.56 4.20
CA TYR A 366 -22.92 -11.80 3.79
C TYR A 366 -23.59 -12.91 4.64
N GLN A 367 -22.88 -14.00 4.94
CA GLN A 367 -23.38 -15.07 5.81
C GLN A 367 -23.61 -14.59 7.25
N THR A 368 -22.71 -13.75 7.80
CA THR A 368 -22.89 -13.10 9.10
C THR A 368 -24.18 -12.28 9.13
N ALA A 369 -24.42 -11.46 8.11
CA ALA A 369 -25.68 -10.72 7.98
C ALA A 369 -26.90 -11.65 7.91
N CYS A 370 -26.83 -12.76 7.14
CA CYS A 370 -27.93 -13.74 7.06
C CYS A 370 -28.20 -14.44 8.40
N ASN A 371 -27.22 -14.50 9.29
CA ASN A 371 -27.37 -14.99 10.66
C ASN A 371 -27.84 -13.91 11.64
N ASN A 372 -28.36 -12.79 11.12
CA ASN A 372 -28.86 -11.66 11.90
C ASN A 372 -27.78 -10.93 12.73
N GLU A 373 -26.53 -11.01 12.28
CA GLU A 373 -25.38 -10.33 12.90
C GLU A 373 -24.85 -9.22 11.97
N MET A 374 -24.54 -8.06 12.54
CA MET A 374 -23.98 -6.95 11.76
C MET A 374 -22.49 -7.19 11.46
N PRO A 375 -22.04 -7.16 10.19
CA PRO A 375 -20.61 -7.29 9.88
C PRO A 375 -19.78 -6.12 10.44
N ASP A 376 -18.66 -6.43 11.10
CA ASP A 376 -17.80 -5.42 11.74
C ASP A 376 -17.32 -4.33 10.77
N ARG A 377 -16.95 -4.71 9.53
CA ARG A 377 -16.50 -3.78 8.48
C ARG A 377 -17.59 -2.74 8.15
N TRP A 378 -18.85 -3.19 8.11
CA TRP A 378 -19.99 -2.31 7.88
C TRP A 378 -20.16 -1.33 9.03
N TRP A 379 -20.17 -1.86 10.26
CA TRP A 379 -20.42 -1.06 11.46
C TRP A 379 -19.37 0.03 11.68
N LYS A 380 -18.08 -0.32 11.55
CA LYS A 380 -16.99 0.66 11.67
C LYS A 380 -17.07 1.74 10.60
N THR A 381 -17.38 1.37 9.35
CA THR A 381 -17.52 2.35 8.26
C THR A 381 -18.70 3.28 8.50
N TYR A 382 -19.82 2.74 8.96
CA TYR A 382 -21.00 3.53 9.31
C TYR A 382 -20.68 4.57 10.40
N LEU A 383 -20.00 4.17 11.48
CA LEU A 383 -19.63 5.07 12.58
C LEU A 383 -18.68 6.21 12.14
N LYS A 384 -17.83 6.00 11.14
CA LYS A 384 -16.96 7.05 10.57
C LYS A 384 -17.73 8.09 9.75
N LEU A 385 -18.88 7.71 9.21
CA LEU A 385 -19.68 8.58 8.33
C LEU A 385 -20.66 9.47 9.11
N GLN A 386 -21.02 9.07 10.33
CA GLN A 386 -21.78 9.89 11.30
C GLN A 386 -20.94 11.10 11.71
#